data_AF-A0A644YUQ2-F1
#
_entry.id   AF-A0A644YUQ2-F1
#
_cell.length_a   1.000
_cell.length_b   1.000
_cell.length_c   1.000
_cell.angle_alpha   90.00
_cell.angle_beta   90.00
_cell.angle_gamma   90.00
#
_symmetry.space_group_name_H-M   'P 1'
#
loop_
_entity.id
_entity.type
_entity.pdbx_description
1 polymer ?
#
loop_
_entity_poly.entity_id
_entity_poly.type
_entity_poly.pdbx_seq_one_letter_code
_entity_poly.pdbx_strand_id
1 'polypeptide(L)'
;MSKKANGFSGLMESFFQRFVPDVVQGGKGRFGYDASNPIPVAGIQGEYLYLSRLKTEAGERLSYRHNGSCYAANSVNELDRFTMTRADGTVVCELYMDKFHVGNSQKVPQGLLLD
;
A
#
# COMPACT_ATOMS: atom_id res chain seq x y z
N MET A 1 42.95 -8.18 10.47
CA MET A 1 42.11 -7.65 11.57
C MET A 1 41.62 -6.28 11.09
N SER A 2 40.35 -5.89 11.05
CA SER A 2 39.16 -6.27 11.79
C SER A 2 37.94 -5.99 10.90
N LYS A 3 37.07 -6.99 10.69
CA LYS A 3 35.67 -6.76 10.29
C LYS A 3 34.92 -6.43 11.58
N LYS A 4 34.27 -5.27 11.68
CA LYS A 4 33.10 -5.05 12.56
C LYS A 4 32.51 -3.65 12.36
N ALA A 5 31.52 -3.58 11.49
CA ALA A 5 30.33 -2.74 11.63
C ALA A 5 29.31 -3.39 10.70
N ASN A 6 28.24 -4.02 11.22
CA ASN A 6 26.99 -4.41 10.52
C ASN A 6 26.12 -5.34 11.39
N GLY A 7 25.98 -5.04 12.68
CA GLY A 7 25.11 -5.82 13.59
C GLY A 7 23.80 -5.09 13.93
N PHE A 8 23.90 -3.83 14.33
CA PHE A 8 22.77 -3.08 14.90
C PHE A 8 21.76 -2.57 13.85
N SER A 9 22.25 -2.13 12.67
CA SER A 9 21.39 -1.69 11.56
C SER A 9 20.59 -2.85 10.97
N GLY A 10 21.21 -3.99 10.69
CA GLY A 10 20.51 -5.17 10.16
C GLY A 10 19.53 -5.79 11.15
N LEU A 11 19.83 -5.73 12.46
CA LEU A 11 18.89 -6.14 13.51
C LEU A 11 17.67 -5.22 13.53
N MET A 12 17.87 -3.89 13.54
CA MET A 12 16.79 -2.91 13.49
C MET A 12 15.94 -3.05 12.22
N GLU A 13 16.54 -3.15 11.04
CA GLU A 13 15.83 -3.42 9.79
C GLU A 13 15.01 -4.71 9.86
N SER A 14 15.58 -5.80 10.38
CA SER A 14 14.85 -7.07 10.55
C SER A 14 13.72 -6.97 11.58
N PHE A 15 13.88 -6.17 12.63
CA PHE A 15 12.86 -5.93 13.64
C PHE A 15 11.71 -5.10 13.07
N PHE A 16 11.99 -4.01 12.35
CA PHE A 16 10.97 -3.19 11.70
C PHE A 16 10.25 -3.94 10.57
N GLN A 17 10.95 -4.74 9.76
CA GLN A 17 10.32 -5.60 8.75
C GLN A 17 9.37 -6.64 9.35
N ARG A 18 9.59 -7.07 10.59
CA ARG A 18 8.74 -8.07 11.28
C ARG A 18 7.40 -7.50 11.77
N PHE A 19 7.20 -6.18 11.70
CA PHE A 19 6.01 -5.49 12.19
C PHE A 19 5.30 -4.61 11.15
N VAL A 20 5.65 -4.67 9.87
CA VAL A 20 4.86 -4.00 8.82
C VAL A 20 3.68 -4.90 8.46
N PRO A 21 2.44 -4.57 8.85
CA PRO A 21 1.30 -5.41 8.51
C PRO A 21 0.99 -5.28 7.02
N ASP A 22 0.81 -6.42 6.35
CA ASP A 22 0.32 -6.44 4.97
C ASP A 22 -1.17 -6.06 4.85
N VAL A 23 -1.92 -6.21 5.95
CA VAL A 23 -3.37 -5.99 6.01
C VAL A 23 -3.74 -5.24 7.28
N VAL A 24 -4.75 -4.38 7.20
CA VAL A 24 -5.34 -3.75 8.39
C VAL A 24 -6.10 -4.80 9.20
N GLN A 25 -5.83 -4.86 10.50
CA GLN A 25 -6.53 -5.79 11.40
C GLN A 25 -8.04 -5.54 11.38
N GLY A 26 -8.83 -6.60 11.18
CA GLY A 26 -10.29 -6.48 11.10
C GLY A 26 -10.81 -5.94 9.76
N GLY A 27 -9.95 -5.87 8.73
CA GLY A 27 -10.35 -5.57 7.36
C GLY A 27 -11.41 -6.55 6.83
N LYS A 28 -12.44 -6.02 6.15
CA LYS A 28 -13.57 -6.79 5.60
C LYS A 28 -13.78 -6.45 4.13
N GLY A 29 -14.00 -7.47 3.30
CA GLY A 29 -14.16 -7.32 1.86
C GLY A 29 -12.85 -7.49 1.09
N ARG A 30 -12.82 -7.02 -0.15
CA ARG A 30 -11.69 -7.15 -1.06
C ARG A 30 -10.58 -6.17 -0.68
N PHE A 31 -9.38 -6.71 -0.49
CA PHE A 31 -8.21 -5.94 -0.10
C PHE A 31 -7.92 -4.81 -1.11
N GLY A 32 -7.81 -3.59 -0.60
CA GLY A 32 -7.57 -2.36 -1.34
C GLY A 32 -8.76 -1.81 -2.12
N TYR A 33 -9.71 -2.65 -2.56
CA TYR A 33 -10.86 -2.22 -3.35
C TYR A 33 -12.04 -1.75 -2.52
N ASP A 34 -12.18 -2.27 -1.30
CA ASP A 34 -13.27 -1.89 -0.41
C ASP A 34 -12.69 -1.05 0.74
N ALA A 35 -13.31 0.10 1.04
CA ALA A 35 -12.86 1.00 2.10
C ALA A 35 -12.72 0.31 3.47
N SER A 36 -13.50 -0.75 3.71
CA SER A 36 -13.42 -1.56 4.93
C SER A 36 -12.24 -2.53 4.96
N ASN A 37 -11.43 -2.61 3.92
CA ASN A 37 -10.19 -3.41 3.86
C ASN A 37 -9.09 -2.66 3.07
N PRO A 38 -8.66 -1.48 3.55
CA PRO A 38 -7.73 -0.62 2.82
C PRO A 38 -6.30 -1.17 2.84
N ILE A 39 -5.44 -0.61 1.98
CA ILE A 39 -4.02 -0.95 1.91
C ILE A 39 -3.27 -0.15 3.00
N PRO A 40 -2.61 -0.81 3.98
CA PRO A 40 -1.82 -0.11 4.98
C PRO A 40 -0.49 0.37 4.38
N VAL A 41 -0.19 1.67 4.55
CA VAL A 41 1.04 2.31 4.08
C VAL A 41 1.59 3.33 5.08
N ALA A 42 2.87 3.68 4.92
CA ALA A 42 3.58 4.62 5.78
C ALA A 42 3.51 6.06 5.26
N GLY A 43 2.45 6.76 5.68
CA GLY A 43 2.22 8.16 5.32
C GLY A 43 1.96 8.37 3.83
N ILE A 44 1.86 9.65 3.46
CA ILE A 44 1.60 10.07 2.06
C ILE A 44 2.70 9.58 1.11
N GLN A 45 3.96 9.53 1.58
CA GLN A 45 5.05 8.98 0.77
C GLN A 45 4.87 7.49 0.51
N GLY A 46 4.38 6.73 1.51
CA GLY A 46 4.07 5.32 1.38
C GLY A 46 3.00 5.03 0.34
N GLU A 47 1.98 5.87 0.25
CA GLU A 47 0.93 5.78 -0.78
C GLU A 47 1.54 5.85 -2.18
N TYR A 48 2.32 6.91 -2.46
CA TYR A 48 2.94 7.08 -3.78
C TYR A 48 3.95 5.98 -4.12
N LEU A 49 4.75 5.55 -3.15
CA LEU A 49 5.70 4.45 -3.34
C LEU A 49 5.00 3.12 -3.63
N TYR A 50 3.88 2.83 -2.97
CA TYR A 50 3.10 1.64 -3.25
C TYR A 50 2.43 1.73 -4.63
N LEU A 51 1.71 2.83 -4.90
CA LEU A 51 0.95 3.01 -6.14
C LEU A 51 1.83 3.02 -7.39
N SER A 52 3.01 3.64 -7.32
CA SER A 52 3.96 3.71 -8.45
C SER A 52 4.51 2.37 -8.92
N ARG A 53 4.40 1.33 -8.07
CA ARG A 53 4.83 -0.05 -8.37
C ARG A 53 3.71 -0.92 -8.95
N LEU A 54 2.46 -0.43 -8.94
CA LEU A 54 1.33 -1.23 -9.38
C LEU A 54 1.27 -1.36 -10.90
N LYS A 55 0.97 -2.59 -11.32
CA LYS A 55 0.80 -2.97 -12.72
C LYS A 55 -0.48 -3.77 -12.93
N THR A 56 -0.97 -3.76 -14.16
CA THR A 56 -1.97 -4.74 -14.62
C THR A 56 -1.35 -6.15 -14.66
N GLU A 57 -2.18 -7.19 -14.76
CA GLU A 57 -1.69 -8.57 -14.95
C GLU A 57 -0.91 -8.75 -16.26
N ALA A 58 -1.10 -7.85 -17.23
CA ALA A 58 -0.31 -7.79 -18.46
C ALA A 58 1.05 -7.11 -18.28
N GLY A 59 1.37 -6.61 -17.08
CA GLY A 59 2.64 -5.95 -16.76
C GLY A 59 2.69 -4.45 -17.06
N GLU A 60 1.57 -3.84 -17.45
CA GLU A 60 1.50 -2.41 -17.75
C GLU A 60 1.44 -1.59 -16.47
N ARG A 61 2.28 -0.55 -16.34
CA ARG A 61 2.22 0.37 -15.20
C ARG A 61 0.94 1.19 -15.21
N LEU A 62 0.37 1.39 -14.02
CA LEU A 62 -0.81 2.22 -13.83
C LEU A 62 -0.42 3.64 -13.42
N SER A 63 -1.15 4.62 -13.94
CA SER A 63 -1.18 5.98 -13.39
C SER A 63 -2.20 6.06 -12.27
N TYR A 64 -2.04 7.02 -11.37
CA TYR A 64 -2.93 7.21 -10.22
C TYR A 64 -3.23 8.69 -9.99
N ARG A 65 -4.42 8.96 -9.45
CA ARG A 65 -4.87 10.29 -9.04
C ARG A 65 -5.59 10.20 -7.70
N HIS A 66 -5.19 11.04 -6.74
CA HIS A 66 -5.90 11.17 -5.47
C HIS A 66 -7.32 11.71 -5.72
N ASN A 67 -8.31 11.02 -5.17
CA ASN A 67 -9.74 11.24 -5.38
C ASN A 67 -10.43 11.62 -4.05
N GLY A 68 -9.70 12.36 -3.21
CA GLY A 68 -10.15 12.76 -1.88
C GLY A 68 -10.12 11.61 -0.87
N SER A 69 -10.76 11.85 0.26
CA SER A 69 -10.65 10.99 1.44
C SER A 69 -12.03 10.57 1.95
N CYS A 70 -12.11 9.49 2.72
CA CYS A 70 -13.34 8.97 3.28
C CYS A 70 -13.11 8.18 4.59
N TYR A 71 -14.20 7.74 5.22
CA TYR A 71 -14.17 6.85 6.37
C TYR A 71 -14.97 5.58 6.09
N ALA A 72 -14.49 4.45 6.61
CA ALA A 72 -15.23 3.19 6.63
C ALA A 72 -15.74 2.89 8.05
N ALA A 73 -16.85 2.16 8.15
CA ALA A 73 -17.48 1.88 9.45
C ALA A 73 -16.57 1.11 10.44
N ASN A 74 -15.61 0.35 9.94
CA ASN A 74 -14.62 -0.39 10.73
C ASN A 74 -13.23 0.27 10.74
N SER A 75 -13.12 1.53 10.29
CA SER A 75 -11.87 2.29 10.32
C SER A 75 -11.95 3.41 11.35
N VAL A 76 -10.92 3.54 12.17
CA VAL A 76 -10.72 4.71 13.05
C VAL A 76 -10.06 5.86 12.27
N ASN A 77 -9.28 5.51 11.24
CA ASN A 77 -8.51 6.46 10.45
C ASN A 77 -9.29 6.92 9.21
N GLU A 78 -8.98 8.14 8.78
CA GLU A 78 -9.34 8.62 7.45
C GLU A 78 -8.54 7.86 6.39
N LEU A 79 -9.23 7.42 5.36
CA LEU A 79 -8.69 6.69 4.23
C LEU A 79 -8.57 7.61 3.02
N ASP A 80 -7.49 7.44 2.26
CA ASP A 80 -7.35 8.12 0.97
C ASP A 80 -7.81 7.22 -0.18
N ARG A 81 -8.45 7.85 -1.16
CA ARG A 81 -8.94 7.17 -2.36
C ARG A 81 -8.08 7.53 -3.55
N PHE A 82 -7.75 6.54 -4.37
CA PHE A 82 -6.99 6.74 -5.59
C PHE A 82 -7.67 6.08 -6.77
N THR A 83 -7.92 6.83 -7.84
CA THR A 83 -8.34 6.25 -9.12
C THR A 83 -7.10 5.79 -9.88
N MET A 84 -7.08 4.52 -10.27
CA MET A 84 -6.02 3.93 -11.09
C MET A 84 -6.44 3.93 -12.56
N THR A 85 -5.57 4.39 -13.44
CA THR A 85 -5.83 4.44 -14.89
C THR A 85 -4.69 3.83 -15.69
N ARG A 86 -5.00 3.27 -16.86
CA ARG A 86 -4.00 2.97 -17.88
C ARG A 86 -3.48 4.27 -18.53
N ALA A 87 -2.42 4.15 -19.33
CA ALA A 87 -1.82 5.27 -20.05
C ALA A 87 -2.78 5.95 -21.05
N ASP A 88 -3.77 5.23 -21.56
CA ASP A 88 -4.82 5.75 -22.46
C ASP A 88 -5.95 6.49 -21.71
N GLY A 89 -5.88 6.58 -20.37
CA GLY A 89 -6.90 7.19 -19.53
C GLY A 89 -8.03 6.24 -19.09
N THR A 90 -8.03 4.97 -19.55
CA THR A 90 -9.02 3.98 -19.12
C THR A 90 -8.92 3.76 -17.62
N VAL A 91 -10.02 3.95 -16.89
CA VAL A 91 -10.12 3.66 -15.46
C VAL A 91 -10.11 2.16 -15.23
N VAL A 92 -9.20 1.70 -14.38
CA VAL A 92 -9.05 0.28 -14.02
C VAL A 92 -9.76 -0.02 -12.71
N CYS A 93 -9.53 0.79 -11.68
CA CYS A 93 -10.13 0.60 -10.37
C CYS A 93 -10.00 1.85 -9.50
N GLU A 94 -10.68 1.84 -8.35
CA GLU A 94 -10.40 2.73 -7.22
C GLU A 94 -9.75 1.91 -6.10
N LEU A 95 -8.73 2.47 -5.45
CA LEU A 95 -8.05 1.88 -4.30
C LEU A 95 -8.18 2.78 -3.07
N TYR A 96 -8.29 2.14 -1.91
CA TYR A 96 -8.38 2.78 -0.60
C TYR A 96 -7.10 2.51 0.19
N MET A 97 -6.51 3.56 0.76
CA MET A 97 -5.27 3.49 1.52
C MET A 97 -5.46 4.01 2.95
N ASP A 98 -4.85 3.31 3.91
CA ASP A 98 -4.70 3.78 5.28
C ASP A 98 -3.23 4.16 5.48
N LYS A 99 -2.95 5.45 5.52
CA LYS A 99 -1.60 6.01 5.58
C LYS A 99 -0.99 6.07 6.99
N PHE A 100 -1.69 5.57 8.01
CA PHE A 100 -1.25 5.69 9.41
C PHE A 100 -0.53 4.43 9.93
N HIS A 101 0.19 3.73 9.05
CA HIS A 101 0.94 2.51 9.39
C HIS A 101 2.45 2.74 9.40
N VAL A 102 3.20 1.83 10.04
CA VAL A 102 4.66 1.95 10.20
C VAL A 102 5.47 1.52 8.97
N GLY A 103 4.81 0.92 7.97
CA GLY A 103 5.45 0.51 6.72
C GLY A 103 4.43 0.27 5.60
N ASN A 104 4.93 -0.03 4.40
CA ASN A 104 4.11 -0.28 3.22
C ASN A 104 3.80 -1.76 3.08
N SER A 105 2.52 -2.09 2.92
CA SER A 105 2.08 -3.43 2.52
C SER A 105 2.86 -3.94 1.30
N GLN A 106 3.18 -5.23 1.30
CA GLN A 106 3.68 -5.98 0.14
C GLN A 106 2.58 -6.87 -0.47
N LYS A 107 1.41 -6.96 0.17
CA LYS A 107 0.23 -7.61 -0.42
C LYS A 107 -0.32 -6.75 -1.55
N VAL A 108 -0.77 -7.40 -2.63
CA VAL A 108 -1.35 -6.75 -3.81
C VAL A 108 -2.86 -6.99 -3.89
N PRO A 109 -3.69 -6.00 -4.31
CA PRO A 109 -5.08 -6.23 -4.66
C PRO A 109 -5.21 -7.28 -5.79
N GLN A 110 -6.24 -8.10 -5.70
CA GLN A 110 -6.47 -9.18 -6.68
C GLN A 110 -6.62 -8.62 -8.10
N GLY A 111 -5.88 -9.18 -9.06
CA GLY A 111 -5.91 -8.72 -10.46
C GLY A 111 -4.92 -7.58 -10.76
N LEU A 112 -4.00 -7.29 -9.84
CA LEU A 112 -2.86 -6.41 -10.05
C LEU A 112 -1.55 -7.13 -9.70
N LEU A 113 -0.44 -6.55 -10.17
CA LEU A 113 0.93 -6.98 -9.84
C LEU A 113 1.66 -5.84 -9.12
N LEU A 114 2.66 -6.20 -8.32
CA LEU A 114 3.53 -5.28 -7.59
C LEU A 114 4.99 -5.56 -7.99
N ASP A 115 5.69 -4.52 -8.50
CA ASP A 115 7.11 -4.58 -8.88
C ASP A 115 8.08 -4.75 -7.70
#